data_AF-A0A2J6X472-F1
#
_entry.id   AF-A0A2J6X472-F1
#
_cell.length_a   1.000
_cell.length_b   1.000
_cell.length_c   1.000
_cell.angle_alpha   90.00
_cell.angle_beta   90.00
_cell.angle_gamma   90.00
#
_symmetry.space_group_name_H-M   'P 1'
#
loop_
_entity.id
_entity.type
_entity.pdbx_description
1 polymer ?
#
loop_
_entity_poly.entity_id
_entity_poly.type
_entity_poly.pdbx_seq_one_letter_code
_entity_poly.pdbx_strand_id
1 'polypeptide(L)' 'ASYANFYIANHAVIVPVFNHPNDQRACEVLQRCFPDRRIVGIDATDVVWGLGAWHCLSQQVPAVR' A
#
# COMPACT_ATOMS: atom_id res chain seq x y z
N ALA A 1 -5.11 -10.74 5.70
CA ALA A 1 -4.93 -9.62 4.75
C ALA A 1 -5.07 -8.30 5.50
N SER A 2 -4.15 -7.36 5.33
CA SER A 2 -4.19 -6.04 5.99
C SER A 2 -3.86 -4.93 4.99
N TYR A 3 -4.77 -3.97 4.85
CA TYR A 3 -4.55 -2.74 4.07
C TYR A 3 -3.45 -1.86 4.65
N ALA A 4 -3.13 -2.01 5.94
CA ALA A 4 -2.06 -1.26 6.59
C ALA A 4 -0.65 -1.72 6.17
N ASN A 5 -0.53 -2.82 5.42
CA ASN A 5 0.74 -3.30 4.90
C ASN A 5 1.14 -2.60 3.59
N PHE A 6 0.98 -1.27 3.55
CA PHE A 6 1.29 -0.41 2.40
C PHE A 6 2.76 0.05 2.40
N TYR A 7 3.25 0.42 1.22
CA TYR A 7 4.58 1.03 1.06
C TYR A 7 4.46 2.53 0.71
N ILE A 8 5.22 3.39 1.39
CA ILE A 8 5.25 4.83 1.11
C ILE A 8 6.47 5.15 0.23
N ALA A 9 6.22 5.52 -1.02
CA ALA A 9 7.21 6.01 -1.98
C ALA A 9 7.24 7.55 -1.99
N ASN A 10 8.20 8.17 -2.67
CA ASN A 10 8.38 9.64 -2.69
C ASN A 10 7.13 10.45 -3.07
N HIS A 11 6.31 9.96 -4.00
CA HIS A 11 5.11 10.67 -4.50
C HIS A 11 3.85 9.78 -4.50
N ALA A 12 3.93 8.57 -3.96
CA ALA A 12 2.85 7.61 -3.99
C ALA A 12 2.82 6.74 -2.73
N VAL A 13 1.66 6.12 -2.46
CA VAL A 13 1.51 5.05 -1.48
C VAL A 13 0.94 3.83 -2.18
N ILE A 14 1.68 2.73 -2.13
CA ILE A 14 1.30 1.46 -2.73
C ILE A 14 0.50 0.67 -1.71
N VAL A 15 -0.79 0.45 -1.97
CA VAL A 15 -1.74 -0.16 -1.04
C VAL A 15 -2.08 -1.57 -1.53
N PRO A 16 -2.04 -2.60 -0.66
CA PRO A 16 -2.47 -3.92 -1.07
C PRO A 16 -4.00 -3.95 -1.17
N VAL A 17 -4.51 -4.39 -2.32
CA VAL A 17 -5.95 -4.68 -2.52
C VAL A 17 -6.14 -6.18 -2.68
N PHE A 18 -7.34 -6.68 -2.41
CA PHE A 18 -7.57 -8.13 -2.25
C PHE A 18 -8.83 -8.63 -2.96
N ASN A 19 -9.31 -7.89 -3.97
CA ASN A 19 -10.61 -8.09 -4.60
C ASN A 19 -11.74 -8.17 -3.56
N HIS A 20 -11.66 -7.30 -2.56
CA HIS A 20 -12.52 -7.30 -1.38
C HIS A 20 -13.37 -6.02 -1.36
N PRO A 21 -14.63 -6.06 -0.90
CA PRO A 21 -15.52 -4.88 -0.91
C PRO A 21 -14.97 -3.62 -0.21
N ASN A 22 -13.99 -3.79 0.69
CA ASN A 22 -13.36 -2.68 1.40
C ASN A 22 -12.15 -2.06 0.68
N ASP A 23 -11.73 -2.56 -0.48
CA ASP A 23 -10.53 -2.09 -1.19
C ASP A 23 -10.61 -0.59 -1.49
N GLN A 24 -11.75 -0.15 -2.03
CA GLN A 24 -12.00 1.26 -2.34
C GLN A 24 -12.00 2.11 -1.06
N ARG A 25 -12.71 1.66 -0.02
CA ARG A 25 -12.78 2.37 1.27
C ARG A 25 -11.39 2.53 1.89
N ALA A 26 -10.54 1.51 1.81
CA ALA A 26 -9.17 1.58 2.32
C ALA A 26 -8.35 2.63 1.55
N CYS A 27 -8.46 2.64 0.22
CA CYS A 27 -7.77 3.63 -0.61
C CYS A 27 -8.24 5.07 -0.30
N GLU A 28 -9.54 5.30 -0.13
CA GLU A 28 -10.10 6.61 0.21
C GLU A 28 -9.64 7.11 1.59
N VAL A 29 -9.58 6.22 2.59
CA VAL A 29 -9.04 6.55 3.91
C VAL A 29 -7.58 6.96 3.80
N LEU A 30 -6.77 6.16 3.10
CA LEU A 30 -5.34 6.45 2.94
C LEU A 30 -5.11 7.73 2.13
N GLN A 31 -5.96 8.03 1.15
CA GLN A 31 -5.86 9.27 0.37
C GLN A 31 -6.05 10.51 1.25
N ARG A 32 -6.95 10.44 2.24
CA ARG A 32 -7.12 11.51 3.24
C ARG A 32 -5.91 11.63 4.18
N CYS A 33 -5.23 10.53 4.48
CA CYS A 33 -4.03 10.53 5.32
C CYS A 33 -2.79 11.06 4.58
N PHE A 34 -2.72 10.87 3.26
CA PHE A 34 -1.59 11.28 2.42
C PHE A 34 -2.05 12.21 1.29
N PRO A 35 -2.47 13.46 1.59
CA PRO A 35 -3.09 14.35 0.60
C PRO A 35 -2.18 14.66 -0.60
N ASP A 36 -0.87 14.73 -0.39
CA ASP A 36 0.11 15.06 -1.43
C ASP A 36 0.70 13.84 -2.15
N ARG A 37 0.19 12.63 -1.86
CA ARG A 37 0.65 11.38 -2.48
C ARG A 37 -0.48 10.72 -3.24
N ARG A 38 -0.15 10.13 -4.40
CA ARG A 38 -1.08 9.29 -5.14
C ARG A 38 -1.24 7.94 -4.46
N ILE A 39 -2.46 7.56 -4.09
CA ILE A 39 -2.75 6.20 -3.65
C ILE A 39 -2.86 5.27 -4.86
N VAL A 40 -2.11 4.17 -4.84
CA VAL A 40 -2.08 3.15 -5.91
C VAL A 40 -2.39 1.79 -5.30
N GLY A 41 -3.59 1.27 -5.53
CA GLY A 41 -3.96 -0.08 -5.18
C GLY A 41 -3.31 -1.10 -6.12
N ILE A 42 -2.61 -2.10 -5.58
CA ILE A 42 -2.05 -3.22 -6.33
C ILE A 42 -2.56 -4.51 -5.71
N ASP A 43 -3.03 -5.45 -6.54
CA ASP A 43 -3.55 -6.73 -6.09
C ASP A 43 -2.46 -7.54 -5.37
N ALA A 44 -2.75 -7.88 -4.12
CA ALA A 44 -1.88 -8.64 -3.23
C ALA A 44 -2.54 -9.97 -2.82
N THR A 45 -3.60 -10.41 -3.52
CA THR A 45 -4.35 -11.63 -3.22
C THR A 45 -3.44 -12.87 -3.17
N ASP A 46 -2.50 -13.00 -4.10
CA ASP A 46 -1.55 -14.11 -4.09
C ASP A 46 -0.41 -13.90 -3.07
N VAL A 47 0.00 -12.65 -2.89
CA VAL A 47 1.10 -12.27 -2.00
C VAL A 47 0.77 -12.56 -0.53
N VAL A 48 -0.49 -12.35 -0.14
CA VAL A 48 -0.92 -12.47 1.27
C VAL A 48 -0.82 -13.90 1.82
N TRP A 49 -0.79 -14.92 0.95
CA TRP A 49 -0.52 -16.30 1.36
C TRP A 49 0.86 -16.47 2.00
N GLY A 50 1.82 -15.60 1.64
CA GLY A 50 3.13 -15.50 2.28
C GLY A 50 3.14 -14.74 3.61
N LEU A 51 1.96 -14.46 4.21
CA LEU A 51 1.78 -13.78 5.50
C LEU A 51 2.24 -12.31 5.53
N GLY A 52 2.39 -11.66 4.36
CA GLY A 52 2.79 -10.25 4.22
C GLY A 52 2.26 -9.61 2.94
N ALA A 53 2.63 -8.35 2.70
CA ALA A 53 2.40 -7.63 1.45
C ALA A 53 3.51 -6.60 1.21
N TRP A 54 3.18 -5.43 0.67
CA TRP A 54 4.16 -4.44 0.18
C TRP A 54 5.12 -3.94 1.25
N HIS A 55 4.64 -3.65 2.46
CA HIS A 55 5.51 -3.16 3.54
C HIS A 55 6.60 -4.19 3.87
N CYS A 56 6.22 -5.45 4.07
CA CYS A 56 7.13 -6.52 4.48
C CYS A 56 8.11 -6.96 3.38
N LEU A 57 7.78 -6.74 2.12
CA LEU A 57 8.59 -7.11 0.96
C LEU A 57 9.54 -6.01 0.48
N SER A 58 9.48 -4.84 1.11
CA SER A 58 10.20 -3.65 0.65
C SER A 58 11.20 -3.15 1.69
N GLN A 59 12.26 -2.51 1.21
CA GLN A 59 13.19 -1.75 2.03
C GLN A 59 13.50 -0.44 1.30
N GLN A 60 13.10 0.69 1.89
CA GLN A 60 13.43 2.00 1.36
C GLN A 60 14.91 2.31 1.57
N VAL A 61 15.52 2.93 0.56
CA VAL A 61 16.86 3.53 0.64
C VAL A 61 16.69 5.03 0.40
N PRO A 62 16.95 5.88 1.39
CA PRO A 62 16.89 7.32 1.21
C PRO A 62 17.91 7.81 0.17
N ALA A 63 17.57 8.86 -0.57
CA ALA A 63 18.53 9.52 -1.44
C ALA A 63 19.68 10.13 -0.61
N VAL A 64 20.89 10.07 -1.15
CA VAL A 64 22.03 10.82 -0.62
C VAL A 64 21.77 12.30 -0.84
N ARG A 65 21.97 13.13 0.20
CA ARG A 65 21.88 14.59 0.09
C ARG A 65 23.10 15.16 -0.62
#